data_AF-A0A8S9GTR5-F1
#
_entry.id   AF-A0A8S9GTR5-F1
#
_cell.length_a   1.000
_cell.length_b   1.000
_cell.length_c   1.000
_cell.angle_alpha   90.00
_cell.angle_beta   90.00
_cell.angle_gamma   90.00
#
_symmetry.space_group_name_H-M   'P 1'
#
loop_
_entity.id
_entity.type
_entity.pdbx_description
1 polymer ?
#
loop_
_entity_poly.entity_id
_entity_poly.type
_entity_poly.pdbx_seq_one_letter_code
_entity_poly.pdbx_strand_id
1 'polypeptide(L)' 'MSGAPVVSPTVLIRRCLCYLMSDMFSEALSEAMQAQVVSPECSTALYLQAACLLKLGMEAKAKEALQQGSALEAV' A
#
# COMPACT_ATOMS: atom_id res chain seq x y z
N MET A 1 1.51 27.00 -12.02
CA MET A 1 2.56 25.96 -11.95
C MET A 1 1.84 24.64 -12.10
N SER A 2 2.07 23.91 -13.20
CA SER A 2 1.28 22.73 -13.56
C SER A 2 1.33 21.67 -12.46
N GLY A 3 0.23 21.50 -11.72
CA GLY A 3 0.08 20.42 -10.77
C GLY A 3 0.12 19.11 -11.55
N ALA A 4 1.10 18.25 -11.26
CA ALA A 4 1.08 16.88 -11.77
C ALA A 4 -0.29 16.27 -11.42
N PRO A 5 -0.92 15.52 -12.34
CA PRO A 5 -2.21 14.91 -12.06
C PRO A 5 -2.10 14.03 -10.82
N VAL A 6 -2.94 14.29 -9.82
CA VAL A 6 -3.02 13.46 -8.62
C VAL A 6 -3.49 12.07 -9.06
N VAL A 7 -2.62 11.08 -8.92
CA VAL A 7 -2.95 9.70 -9.30
C VAL A 7 -3.97 9.16 -8.31
N SER A 8 -5.10 8.65 -8.82
CA SER A 8 -6.15 8.08 -7.97
C SER A 8 -5.61 6.90 -7.14
N PRO A 9 -6.02 6.76 -5.86
CA PRO A 9 -5.66 5.62 -5.01
C PRO A 9 -5.94 4.27 -5.67
N THR A 10 -7.04 4.17 -6.44
CA THR A 10 -7.41 2.93 -7.14
C THR A 10 -6.36 2.53 -8.19
N VAL A 11 -5.77 3.49 -8.89
CA VAL A 11 -4.72 3.22 -9.89
C VAL A 11 -3.44 2.73 -9.21
N LEU A 12 -3.07 3.36 -8.09
CA LEU A 12 -1.90 2.99 -7.29
C LEU A 12 -2.05 1.57 -6.71
N ILE A 13 -3.20 1.25 -6.14
CA ILE A 13 -3.52 -0.09 -5.61
C ILE A 13 -3.42 -1.17 -6.69
N ARG A 14 -3.98 -0.92 -7.89
CA ARG A 14 -3.91 -1.87 -9.01
C ARG A 14 -2.49 -2.08 -9.48
N ARG A 15 -1.69 -1.01 -9.57
CA ARG A 15 -0.28 -1.10 -9.99
C ARG A 15 0.57 -1.83 -8.95
N CYS A 16 0.35 -1.53 -7.67
CA CYS A 16 0.95 -2.27 -6.56
C CYS A 16 0.71 -3.78 -6.70
N LEU A 17 -0.52 -4.19 -6.98
CA LEU A 17 -0.85 -5.62 -7.15
C LEU A 17 -0.09 -6.24 -8.33
N CYS A 18 0.01 -5.54 -9.47
CA CYS A 18 0.77 -6.02 -10.63
C CYS A 18 2.27 -6.20 -10.31
N TYR A 19 2.87 -5.24 -9.60
CA TYR A 19 4.25 -5.35 -9.15
C TYR A 19 4.44 -6.49 -8.15
N LEU A 20 3.53 -6.65 -7.20
CA LEU A 20 3.56 -7.73 -6.21
C LEU A 20 3.49 -9.12 -6.88
N MET A 21 2.65 -9.28 -7.91
CA MET A 21 2.55 -10.53 -8.69
C MET A 21 3.76 -10.78 -9.59
N SER A 22 4.58 -9.75 -9.82
CA SER A 22 5.80 -9.82 -10.65
C SER A 22 7.07 -9.84 -9.81
N ASP A 23 6.96 -10.15 -8.51
CA ASP A 23 8.04 -10.17 -7.52
C ASP A 23 8.83 -8.84 -7.36
N MET A 24 8.23 -7.71 -7.76
CA MET A 24 8.79 -6.35 -7.62
C MET A 24 8.31 -5.70 -6.31
N PHE A 25 8.72 -6.27 -5.17
CA PHE A 25 8.11 -5.95 -3.86
C PHE A 25 8.39 -4.52 -3.37
N SER A 26 9.55 -3.95 -3.70
CA SER A 26 9.92 -2.59 -3.30
C SER A 26 9.08 -1.54 -4.03
N GLU A 27 8.87 -1.75 -5.33
CA GLU A 27 8.03 -0.92 -6.19
C GLU A 27 6.56 -1.05 -5.79
N ALA A 28 6.11 -2.27 -5.51
CA ALA A 28 4.77 -2.51 -4.97
C ALA A 28 4.55 -1.76 -3.64
N LEU A 29 5.52 -1.82 -2.71
CA LEU A 29 5.44 -1.10 -1.45
C LEU A 29 5.36 0.42 -1.66
N SER A 30 6.13 0.97 -2.61
CA SER A 30 6.08 2.40 -2.94
C SER A 30 4.69 2.84 -3.41
N GLU A 31 4.06 2.08 -4.30
CA GLU A 31 2.70 2.35 -4.79
C GLU A 31 1.67 2.24 -3.66
N ALA A 32 1.78 1.24 -2.79
CA ALA A 32 0.89 1.07 -1.64
C ALA A 32 1.01 2.21 -0.61
N MET A 33 2.23 2.66 -0.33
CA MET A 33 2.45 3.84 0.53
C MET A 33 1.89 5.11 -0.11
N GLN A 34 2.08 5.30 -1.42
CA GLN A 34 1.51 6.46 -2.11
C GLN A 34 -0.02 6.42 -2.10
N ALA A 35 -0.64 5.25 -2.29
CA ALA A 35 -2.09 5.08 -2.20
C ALA A 35 -2.62 5.52 -0.82
N GLN A 36 -1.91 5.17 0.25
CA GLN A 36 -2.26 5.58 1.60
C GLN A 36 -2.06 7.09 1.84
N VAL A 37 -1.01 7.70 1.29
CA VAL A 37 -0.84 9.16 1.39
C VAL A 37 -2.00 9.90 0.70
N VAL A 38 -2.48 9.39 -0.44
CA VAL A 38 -3.60 9.99 -1.17
C VAL A 38 -4.95 9.68 -0.50
N SER A 39 -5.08 8.52 0.16
CA SER A 39 -6.28 8.11 0.88
C SER A 39 -5.90 7.44 2.23
N PRO A 40 -5.78 8.23 3.31
CA PRO A 40 -5.31 7.75 4.60
C PRO A 40 -6.15 6.62 5.19
N GLU A 41 -7.46 6.62 4.92
CA GLU A 41 -8.43 5.65 5.41
C GLU A 41 -8.56 4.40 4.51
N CYS A 42 -7.67 4.22 3.53
CA CYS A 42 -7.70 3.05 2.66
C CYS A 42 -7.10 1.81 3.34
N SER A 43 -7.94 0.98 3.96
CA SER A 43 -7.52 -0.30 4.56
C SER A 43 -6.80 -1.21 3.55
N THR A 44 -7.25 -1.23 2.29
CA THR A 44 -6.61 -2.00 1.22
C THR A 44 -5.15 -1.62 0.98
N ALA A 45 -4.81 -0.32 1.06
CA ALA A 45 -3.43 0.14 0.90
C ALA A 45 -2.52 -0.39 2.03
N LEU A 46 -3.02 -0.42 3.26
CA LEU A 46 -2.30 -0.98 4.42
C LEU A 46 -2.09 -2.49 4.31
N TYR A 47 -3.10 -3.23 3.86
CA TYR A 47 -2.95 -4.67 3.62
C TYR A 47 -1.93 -4.97 2.52
N LEU A 48 -1.88 -4.16 1.46
CA LEU A 48 -0.87 -4.30 0.42
C LEU A 48 0.54 -3.93 0.93
N GLN A 49 0.68 -2.90 1.76
CA GLN A 49 1.95 -2.60 2.43
C GLN A 49 2.42 -3.80 3.27
N ALA A 50 1.52 -4.39 4.06
CA ALA A 50 1.85 -5.58 4.85
C ALA A 50 2.31 -6.76 3.97
N ALA A 51 1.60 -7.05 2.88
CA ALA A 51 1.98 -8.10 1.95
C ALA A 51 3.38 -7.87 1.34
N CYS A 52 3.69 -6.63 0.93
CA CYS A 52 5.01 -6.28 0.38
C CYS A 52 6.10 -6.38 1.45
N LEU A 53 5.84 -5.89 2.66
CA LEU A 53 6.78 -5.92 3.79
C LEU A 53 7.10 -7.35 4.22
N LEU A 54 6.13 -8.28 4.21
CA LEU A 54 6.38 -9.70 4.45
C LEU A 54 7.33 -10.30 3.39
N LYS A 55 7.09 -10.00 2.11
CA LYS A 55 7.96 -10.45 1.02
C LYS A 55 9.38 -9.89 1.11
N LEU A 56 9.54 -8.71 1.70
CA LEU A 56 10.83 -8.06 1.96
C LEU A 56 11.50 -8.49 3.29
N GLY A 57 10.90 -9.41 4.05
CA GLY A 57 11.43 -9.87 5.34
C GLY A 57 11.28 -8.85 6.49
N MET A 58 10.41 -7.85 6.33
CA MET A 58 10.18 -6.77 7.29
C MET A 58 8.96 -7.05 8.18
N GLU A 59 8.96 -8.20 8.86
CA GLU A 59 7.79 -8.74 9.58
C GLU A 59 7.18 -7.78 10.61
N ALA A 60 8.02 -7.07 11.38
CA ALA A 60 7.54 -6.13 12.40
C ALA A 60 6.67 -5.01 11.79
N LYS A 61 7.16 -4.39 10.70
CA LYS A 61 6.42 -3.34 9.99
C LYS A 61 5.18 -3.90 9.30
N ALA A 62 5.25 -5.13 8.78
CA ALA A 62 4.08 -5.77 8.19
C ALA A 62 2.96 -5.95 9.23
N LYS A 63 3.30 -6.38 10.45
CA LYS A 63 2.33 -6.54 11.54
C LYS A 63 1.72 -5.20 11.94
N GLU A 64 2.51 -4.14 12.01
CA GLU A 64 2.00 -2.79 12.28
C GLU A 64 1.00 -2.34 11.20
N ALA A 65 1.33 -2.55 9.91
CA ALA A 65 0.43 -2.21 8.80
C ALA A 65 -0.88 -3.03 8.85
N LEU A 66 -0.82 -4.33 9.18
CA LEU A 66 -2.02 -5.16 9.37
C LEU A 66 -2.90 -4.63 10.51
N GLN A 67 -2.31 -4.27 11.64
CA GLN A 67 -3.03 -3.73 12.79
C GLN A 67 -3.74 -2.43 12.43
N GLN A 68 -3.03 -1.51 11.77
CA GLN A 68 -3.62 -0.26 11.28
C GLN A 68 -4.76 -0.52 10.28
N GLY A 69 -4.58 -1.46 9.35
CA GLY A 69 -5.60 -1.81 8.35
C GLY A 69 -6.87 -2.32 9.01
N SER A 70 -6.72 -3.25 9.96
CA SER A 70 -7.85 -3.81 10.72
C SER A 70 -8.56 -2.79 11.59
N ALA A 71 -7.83 -1.82 12.15
CA ALA A 71 -8.41 -0.76 12.96
C ALA A 71 -9.31 0.17 12.14
N LEU A 72 -8.98 0.42 10.86
CA LEU A 72 -9.81 1.23 9.98
C LEU A 72 -11.14 0.55 9.62
N GLU A 73 -11.17 -0.78 9.58
CA GLU A 73 -12.39 -1.55 9.26
C GLU A 73 -13.26 -1.87 10.48
N ALA A 74 -12.74 -1.67 11.69
CA ALA A 74 -13.45 -1.93 12.94
C ALA A 74 -14.45 -0.82 13.34
N VAL A 75 -14.70 0.15 12.44
CA VAL A 75 -15.57 1.32 12.65
C VAL A 75 -16.98 1.05 12.13
#